data_AF-A0A1G8L3P6-F1
#
_entry.id   AF-A0A1G8L3P6-F1
#
_cell.length_a   1.000
_cell.length_b   1.000
_cell.length_c   1.000
_cell.angle_alpha   90.00
_cell.angle_beta   90.00
_cell.angle_gamma   90.00
#
_symmetry.space_group_name_H-M   'P 1'
#
loop_
_entity.id
_entity.type
_entity.pdbx_description
1 polymer ?
#
loop_
_entity_poly.entity_id
_entity_poly.type
_entity_poly.pdbx_seq_one_letter_code
_entity_poly.pdbx_strand_id
1 'polypeptide(L)'
;MKAADAIELLKIFMELMTKTDAKKRNIEVLNCLIEALQPLAELEIKRIPTLIEKSKKPKKEIKEKAIKYSESDFIELAKLLNRGKSKELLTEEEQRNIDRFIVTYPKVANIVNSNVNDLYNALYSIAPSDWTISELRFLLYFFFNIRITSKKKKKEIFDIITNTAYQYNYSRSLDKNNFET
;
A
#
# COMPACT_ATOMS: atom_id res chain seq x y z
N MET A 1 -6.44 -6.49 28.54
CA MET A 1 -6.55 -5.75 29.81
C MET A 1 -6.01 -4.35 29.54
N LYS A 2 -6.77 -3.28 29.82
CA LYS A 2 -6.31 -1.91 29.52
C LYS A 2 -5.27 -1.48 30.55
N ALA A 3 -4.41 -0.51 30.21
CA ALA A 3 -3.38 -0.04 31.13
C ALA A 3 -3.99 0.63 32.37
N ALA A 4 -5.13 1.31 32.21
CA ALA A 4 -5.91 1.84 33.33
C ALA A 4 -6.37 0.75 34.31
N ASP A 5 -6.96 -0.34 33.79
CA ASP A 5 -7.42 -1.48 34.61
C ASP A 5 -6.24 -2.14 35.34
N ALA A 6 -5.07 -2.24 34.68
CA ALA A 6 -3.85 -2.78 35.27
C ALA A 6 -3.31 -1.89 36.41
N ILE A 7 -3.38 -0.56 36.28
CA ILE A 7 -2.96 0.37 37.34
C ILE A 7 -3.91 0.36 38.52
N GLU A 8 -5.22 0.23 38.28
CA GLU A 8 -6.21 0.12 39.35
C GLU A 8 -5.98 -1.16 40.17
N LEU A 9 -5.73 -2.29 39.51
CA LEU A 9 -5.36 -3.54 40.16
C LEU A 9 -4.04 -3.43 40.95
N LEU A 10 -3.04 -2.72 40.42
CA LEU A 10 -1.77 -2.48 41.12
C LEU A 10 -1.94 -1.59 42.36
N LYS A 11 -2.80 -0.57 42.30
CA LYS A 11 -3.13 0.29 43.44
C LYS A 11 -3.86 -0.48 44.54
N ILE A 12 -4.83 -1.31 44.18
CA ILE A 12 -5.54 -2.20 45.11
C ILE A 12 -4.56 -3.17 45.77
N PHE A 13 -3.66 -3.77 44.99
CA PHE A 13 -2.65 -4.69 45.51
C PHE A 13 -1.67 -4.01 46.46
N MET A 14 -1.26 -2.78 46.15
CA MET A 14 -0.39 -1.98 47.02
C MET A 14 -1.07 -1.61 48.34
N GLU A 15 -2.36 -1.26 48.32
CA GLU A 15 -3.13 -0.96 49.51
C GLU A 15 -3.28 -2.19 50.42
N LEU A 16 -3.53 -3.37 49.83
CA LEU A 16 -3.57 -4.65 50.55
C LEU A 16 -2.22 -4.98 51.19
N MET A 17 -1.12 -4.83 50.44
CA MET A 17 0.25 -5.07 50.92
C MET A 17 0.63 -4.16 52.10
N THR A 18 0.18 -2.90 52.06
CA THR A 18 0.40 -1.91 53.13
C THR A 18 -0.39 -2.27 54.39
N LYS A 19 -1.63 -2.77 54.24
CA LYS A 19 -2.47 -3.22 55.36
C LYS A 19 -1.97 -4.52 56.00
N THR A 20 -1.17 -5.32 55.30
CA THR A 20 -0.60 -6.58 55.78
C THR A 20 0.84 -6.47 56.30
N ASP A 21 1.38 -5.25 56.47
CA ASP A 21 2.79 -5.00 56.86
C ASP A 21 3.81 -5.76 55.98
N ALA A 22 3.53 -5.86 54.68
CA ALA A 22 4.45 -6.47 53.74
C ALA A 22 5.77 -5.70 53.67
N LYS A 23 6.88 -6.38 53.38
CA LYS A 23 8.23 -5.78 53.38
C LYS A 23 8.25 -4.45 52.63
N LYS A 24 8.72 -3.39 53.28
CA LYS A 24 8.83 -2.01 52.77
C LYS A 24 9.36 -1.93 51.33
N ARG A 25 10.36 -2.75 51.01
CA ARG A 25 10.96 -2.84 49.67
C ARG A 25 9.96 -3.27 48.57
N ASN A 26 8.97 -4.08 48.89
CA ASN A 26 7.94 -4.49 47.93
C ASN A 26 6.94 -3.36 47.65
N ILE A 27 6.63 -2.54 48.67
CA ILE A 27 5.78 -1.35 48.51
C ILE A 27 6.50 -0.30 47.65
N GLU A 28 7.80 -0.11 47.87
CA GLU A 28 8.64 0.80 47.06
C GLU A 28 8.71 0.37 45.58
N VAL A 29 8.90 -0.92 45.31
CA VAL A 29 8.91 -1.46 43.92
C VAL A 29 7.54 -1.28 43.25
N LEU A 30 6.44 -1.50 43.98
CA LEU A 30 5.09 -1.26 43.46
C LEU A 30 4.83 0.22 43.14
N ASN A 31 5.28 1.14 44.00
CA ASN A 31 5.19 2.58 43.73
C ASN A 31 5.95 2.96 42.45
N CYS A 32 7.18 2.47 42.27
CA CYS A 32 7.95 2.72 41.05
C CYS A 32 7.25 2.17 39.79
N LEU A 33 6.60 0.99 39.88
CA LEU A 33 5.83 0.44 38.77
C LEU A 33 4.58 1.28 38.46
N ILE A 34 3.88 1.76 39.48
CA ILE A 34 2.72 2.65 39.31
C ILE A 34 3.17 3.96 38.65
N GLU A 35 4.22 4.61 39.16
CA GLU A 35 4.76 5.85 38.60
C GLU A 35 5.23 5.69 37.14
N ALA A 36 5.89 4.58 36.82
CA ALA A 36 6.35 4.31 35.46
C ALA A 36 5.19 4.05 34.47
N LEU A 37 4.10 3.44 34.94
CA LEU A 37 2.95 3.08 34.12
C LEU A 37 1.88 4.18 34.05
N GLN A 38 1.84 5.11 35.01
CA GLN A 38 0.84 6.16 35.08
C GLN A 38 0.78 7.07 33.83
N PRO A 39 1.91 7.48 33.21
CA PRO A 39 1.89 8.23 31.96
C PRO A 39 1.24 7.46 30.80
N LEU A 40 1.38 6.12 30.75
CA LEU A 40 0.78 5.27 29.72
C LEU A 40 -0.74 5.18 29.87
N ALA A 41 -1.25 5.07 31.10
CA ALA A 41 -2.69 5.11 31.36
C ALA A 41 -3.30 6.50 31.11
N GLU A 42 -2.58 7.57 31.46
CA GLU A 42 -3.02 8.93 31.14
C GLU A 42 -3.08 9.18 29.63
N LEU A 43 -2.19 8.57 28.85
CA LEU A 43 -2.23 8.58 27.38
C LEU A 43 -3.44 7.83 26.82
N GLU A 44 -3.86 6.71 27.42
CA GLU A 44 -5.11 6.02 27.08
C GLU A 44 -6.33 6.89 27.38
N ILE A 45 -6.38 7.51 28.56
CA ILE A 45 -7.51 8.35 29.01
C ILE A 45 -7.59 9.66 28.20
N LYS A 46 -6.46 10.29 27.83
CA LYS A 46 -6.45 11.52 27.00
C LYS A 46 -6.78 11.25 25.53
N ARG A 47 -6.47 10.06 24.98
CA ARG A 47 -6.78 9.71 23.58
C ARG A 47 -8.25 9.32 23.35
N ILE A 48 -8.95 8.73 24.32
CA ILE A 48 -10.31 8.22 24.11
C ILE A 48 -11.33 9.35 23.86
N PRO A 49 -11.39 10.46 24.61
CA PRO A 49 -12.32 11.56 24.35
C PRO A 49 -12.01 12.28 23.03
N THR A 50 -10.72 12.47 22.69
CA THR A 50 -10.33 13.11 21.43
C THR A 50 -10.58 12.22 20.21
N LEU A 51 -10.55 10.89 20.34
CA LEU A 51 -10.95 9.96 19.28
C LEU A 51 -12.48 9.90 19.13
N ILE A 52 -13.23 9.96 20.24
CA ILE A 52 -14.70 9.96 20.22
C ILE A 52 -15.26 11.28 19.67
N GLU A 53 -14.70 12.44 20.03
CA GLU A 53 -15.11 13.73 19.43
C GLU A 53 -14.69 13.87 17.96
N LYS A 54 -13.52 13.32 17.57
CA LYS A 54 -13.14 13.21 16.14
C LYS A 54 -14.05 12.28 15.36
N SER A 55 -14.67 11.27 16.01
CA SER A 55 -15.64 10.36 15.38
C SER A 55 -17.08 10.88 15.33
N LYS A 56 -17.42 11.92 16.11
CA LYS A 56 -18.76 12.54 16.14
C LYS A 56 -18.91 13.77 15.24
N LYS A 57 -17.80 14.33 14.71
CA LYS A 57 -17.89 15.25 13.57
C LYS A 57 -18.42 14.46 12.37
N PRO A 58 -19.35 15.01 11.55
CA PRO A 58 -19.81 14.32 10.35
C PRO A 58 -18.57 13.89 9.60
N LYS A 59 -18.49 12.60 9.23
CA LYS A 59 -17.41 12.06 8.39
C LYS A 59 -17.25 13.03 7.22
N LYS A 60 -16.29 13.97 7.31
CA LYS A 60 -15.57 14.35 6.12
C LYS A 60 -14.98 13.01 5.73
N GLU A 61 -15.54 12.43 4.67
CA GLU A 61 -14.88 11.37 3.93
C GLU A 61 -13.41 11.70 4.00
N ILE A 62 -12.65 10.92 4.77
CA ILE A 62 -11.24 10.86 4.55
C ILE A 62 -11.20 10.19 3.19
N LYS A 63 -11.34 11.00 2.14
CA LYS A 63 -10.74 10.69 0.86
C LYS A 63 -9.31 10.42 1.28
N GLU A 64 -8.96 9.14 1.40
CA GLU A 64 -7.57 8.72 1.45
C GLU A 64 -6.87 9.65 0.48
N LYS A 65 -5.92 10.45 0.97
CA LYS A 65 -5.13 11.29 0.08
C LYS A 65 -4.67 10.32 -1.00
N ALA A 66 -5.20 10.49 -2.22
CA ALA A 66 -4.96 9.55 -3.31
C ALA A 66 -3.47 9.30 -3.33
N ILE A 67 -3.06 8.06 -3.03
CA ILE A 67 -1.66 7.72 -2.86
C ILE A 67 -1.02 8.05 -4.21
N LYS A 68 -0.24 9.13 -4.21
CA LYS A 68 0.34 9.65 -5.44
C LYS A 68 1.67 8.97 -5.60
N TYR A 69 1.66 7.90 -6.39
CA TYR A 69 2.89 7.21 -6.77
C TYR A 69 3.76 8.15 -7.60
N SER A 70 5.02 8.23 -7.20
CA SER A 70 6.09 8.86 -7.94
C SER A 70 6.57 7.93 -9.07
N GLU A 71 7.41 8.47 -9.95
CA GLU A 71 7.97 7.69 -11.05
C GLU A 71 8.92 6.58 -10.57
N SER A 72 9.66 6.82 -9.48
CA SER A 72 10.47 5.79 -8.81
C SER A 72 9.60 4.66 -8.27
N ASP A 73 8.44 4.99 -7.69
CA ASP A 73 7.54 3.98 -7.14
C ASP A 73 6.98 3.08 -8.27
N PHE A 74 6.68 3.65 -9.44
CA PHE A 74 6.27 2.86 -10.61
C PHE A 74 7.36 1.94 -11.12
N ILE A 75 8.62 2.39 -11.12
CA ILE A 75 9.74 1.55 -11.53
C ILE A 75 9.90 0.36 -10.58
N GLU A 76 9.83 0.62 -9.27
CA GLU A 76 9.93 -0.41 -8.25
C GLU A 76 8.76 -1.41 -8.34
N LEU A 77 7.53 -0.91 -8.41
CA LEU A 77 6.33 -1.74 -8.55
C LEU A 77 6.36 -2.60 -9.81
N ALA A 78 6.82 -2.05 -10.94
CA ALA A 78 6.96 -2.82 -12.17
C ALA A 78 7.96 -3.97 -12.03
N LYS A 79 9.08 -3.74 -11.32
CA LYS A 79 10.05 -4.80 -11.00
C LYS A 79 9.45 -5.86 -10.07
N LEU A 80 8.77 -5.45 -9.00
CA LEU A 80 8.14 -6.37 -8.05
C LEU A 80 7.07 -7.23 -8.72
N LEU A 81 6.24 -6.64 -9.58
CA LEU A 81 5.24 -7.39 -10.36
C LEU A 81 5.87 -8.38 -11.33
N ASN A 82 6.96 -8.02 -12.01
CA ASN A 82 7.69 -8.95 -12.88
C ASN A 82 8.36 -10.08 -12.10
N ARG A 83 8.93 -9.81 -10.92
CA ARG A 83 9.46 -10.84 -10.02
C ARG A 83 8.36 -11.80 -9.56
N GLY A 84 7.20 -11.26 -9.16
CA GLY A 84 6.02 -12.06 -8.80
C GLY A 84 5.53 -12.97 -9.94
N LYS A 85 5.50 -12.47 -11.17
CA LYS A 85 5.17 -13.29 -12.36
C LYS A 85 6.15 -14.44 -12.59
N SER A 86 7.43 -14.22 -12.33
CA SER A 86 8.48 -15.24 -12.40
C SER A 86 8.46 -16.22 -11.22
N LYS A 87 7.46 -16.13 -10.32
CA LYS A 87 7.34 -16.93 -9.09
C LYS A 87 8.53 -16.79 -8.14
N GLU A 88 9.23 -15.66 -8.18
CA GLU A 88 10.22 -15.34 -7.17
C GLU A 88 9.54 -15.05 -5.83
N LEU A 89 10.21 -15.37 -4.73
CA LEU A 89 9.70 -15.09 -3.40
C LEU A 89 9.67 -13.57 -3.17
N LEU A 90 8.49 -13.04 -2.87
CA LEU A 90 8.28 -11.66 -2.43
C LEU A 90 8.14 -11.66 -0.91
N THR A 91 8.71 -10.64 -0.27
CA THR A 91 8.50 -10.38 1.16
C THR A 91 7.06 -9.92 1.41
N GLU A 92 6.57 -10.07 2.65
CA GLU A 92 5.24 -9.59 3.04
C GLU A 92 5.06 -8.08 2.84
N GLU A 93 6.15 -7.31 2.89
CA GLU A 93 6.12 -5.87 2.65
C GLU A 93 6.00 -5.56 1.16
N GLU A 94 6.76 -6.25 0.30
CA GLU A 94 6.66 -6.14 -1.15
C GLU A 94 5.27 -6.54 -1.65
N GLN A 95 4.70 -7.63 -1.13
CA GLN A 95 3.35 -8.07 -1.49
C GLN A 95 2.30 -7.04 -1.06
N ARG A 96 2.39 -6.49 0.16
CA ARG A 96 1.49 -5.42 0.62
C ARG A 96 1.57 -4.17 -0.25
N ASN A 97 2.75 -3.84 -0.76
CA ASN A 97 2.93 -2.72 -1.68
C ASN A 97 2.24 -2.97 -3.03
N ILE A 98 2.36 -4.19 -3.57
CA ILE A 98 1.64 -4.61 -4.78
C ILE A 98 0.12 -4.55 -4.55
N ASP A 99 -0.37 -5.11 -3.45
CA ASP A 99 -1.81 -5.17 -3.15
C ASP A 99 -2.40 -3.76 -3.05
N ARG A 100 -1.68 -2.84 -2.37
CA ARG A 100 -2.08 -1.43 -2.28
C ARG A 100 -2.12 -0.74 -3.65
N PHE A 101 -1.15 -1.05 -4.51
CA PHE A 101 -1.13 -0.52 -5.87
C PHE A 101 -2.30 -1.05 -6.71
N ILE A 102 -2.61 -2.34 -6.62
CA ILE A 102 -3.73 -2.98 -7.34
C ILE A 102 -5.07 -2.37 -6.91
N VAL A 103 -5.28 -2.15 -5.60
CA VAL A 103 -6.49 -1.49 -5.09
C VAL A 103 -6.59 -0.05 -5.60
N THR A 104 -5.47 0.66 -5.73
CA THR A 104 -5.45 2.04 -6.23
C THR A 104 -5.70 2.12 -7.74
N TYR A 105 -5.20 1.14 -8.51
CA TYR A 105 -5.28 1.08 -9.97
C TYR A 105 -5.85 -0.25 -10.48
N PRO A 106 -7.15 -0.51 -10.24
CA PRO A 106 -7.78 -1.79 -10.57
C PRO A 106 -7.76 -2.09 -12.08
N LYS A 107 -7.78 -1.05 -12.92
CA LYS A 107 -7.67 -1.19 -14.38
C LYS A 107 -6.32 -1.76 -14.80
N VAL A 108 -5.25 -1.25 -14.18
CA VAL A 108 -3.89 -1.71 -14.44
C VAL A 108 -3.73 -3.15 -13.98
N ALA A 109 -4.29 -3.51 -12.82
CA ALA A 109 -4.23 -4.87 -12.28
C ALA A 109 -4.77 -5.93 -13.26
N ASN A 110 -5.87 -5.60 -13.95
CA ASN A 110 -6.46 -6.50 -14.95
C ASN A 110 -5.56 -6.68 -16.18
N ILE A 111 -4.80 -5.65 -16.56
CA ILE A 111 -3.93 -5.67 -17.74
C ILE A 111 -2.57 -6.27 -17.44
N VAL A 112 -1.97 -6.00 -16.27
CA VAL A 112 -0.61 -6.46 -15.97
C VAL A 112 -0.51 -7.98 -15.97
N ASN A 113 -1.59 -8.73 -15.78
CA ASN A 113 -1.57 -10.20 -15.89
C ASN A 113 -1.62 -10.71 -17.34
N SER A 114 -1.91 -9.84 -18.31
CA SER A 114 -1.99 -10.20 -19.73
C SER A 114 -0.61 -10.28 -20.38
N ASN A 115 -0.56 -10.97 -21.52
CA ASN A 115 0.59 -10.95 -22.43
C ASN A 115 0.60 -9.63 -23.21
N VAL A 116 1.78 -9.18 -23.66
CA VAL A 116 1.92 -8.04 -24.59
C VAL A 116 1.07 -8.24 -25.84
N ASN A 117 0.92 -9.49 -26.30
CA ASN A 117 0.08 -9.84 -27.45
C ASN A 117 -1.37 -9.39 -27.28
N ASP A 118 -1.90 -9.49 -26.06
CA ASP A 118 -3.28 -9.15 -25.73
C ASP A 118 -3.43 -7.70 -25.25
N LEU A 119 -2.31 -6.97 -25.11
CA LEU A 119 -2.28 -5.62 -24.56
C LEU A 119 -3.12 -4.64 -25.39
N TYR A 120 -3.13 -4.81 -26.71
CA TYR A 120 -3.98 -3.98 -27.58
C TYR A 120 -5.45 -4.15 -27.20
N ASN A 121 -5.96 -5.38 -27.20
CA ASN A 121 -7.36 -5.65 -26.85
C ASN A 121 -7.69 -5.26 -25.40
N ALA A 122 -6.77 -5.49 -24.47
CA ALA A 122 -6.93 -5.14 -23.06
C ALA A 122 -6.98 -3.61 -22.82
N LEU A 123 -6.27 -2.81 -23.62
CA LEU A 123 -6.35 -1.35 -23.56
C LEU A 123 -7.67 -0.83 -24.11
N TYR A 124 -8.15 -1.43 -25.20
CA TYR A 124 -9.40 -1.02 -25.87
C TYR A 124 -10.67 -1.56 -25.19
N SER A 125 -10.56 -2.52 -24.26
CA SER A 125 -11.70 -2.93 -23.42
C SER A 125 -12.13 -1.84 -22.41
N ILE A 126 -11.32 -0.78 -22.26
CA ILE A 126 -11.61 0.40 -21.44
C ILE A 126 -11.60 1.62 -22.36
N ALA A 127 -12.59 2.50 -22.21
CA ALA A 127 -12.65 3.71 -23.04
C ALA A 127 -11.35 4.55 -22.88
N PRO A 128 -10.73 5.05 -23.97
CA PRO A 128 -9.52 5.87 -23.90
C PRO A 128 -9.61 7.09 -22.96
N SER A 129 -10.82 7.62 -22.78
CA SER A 129 -11.13 8.71 -21.85
C SER A 129 -10.93 8.34 -20.38
N ASP A 130 -11.06 7.07 -20.04
CA ASP A 130 -11.15 6.63 -18.65
C ASP A 130 -9.78 6.29 -18.06
N TRP A 131 -8.75 6.21 -18.91
CA TRP A 131 -7.38 6.08 -18.47
C TRP A 131 -6.86 7.36 -17.84
N THR A 132 -6.02 7.21 -16.83
CA THR A 132 -5.21 8.29 -16.26
C THR A 132 -3.81 8.28 -16.87
N ILE A 133 -3.14 9.43 -16.87
CA ILE A 133 -1.75 9.54 -17.36
C ILE A 133 -0.81 8.62 -16.58
N SER A 134 -1.02 8.51 -15.26
CA SER A 134 -0.21 7.66 -14.39
C SER A 134 -0.33 6.18 -14.74
N GLU A 135 -1.55 5.68 -14.97
CA GLU A 135 -1.77 4.28 -15.39
C GLU A 135 -1.08 3.98 -16.72
N LEU A 136 -1.23 4.87 -17.71
CA LEU A 136 -0.62 4.68 -19.02
C LEU A 136 0.92 4.71 -18.94
N ARG A 137 1.50 5.64 -18.16
CA ARG A 137 2.95 5.69 -17.94
C ARG A 137 3.47 4.42 -17.27
N PHE A 138 2.74 3.92 -16.27
CA PHE A 138 3.07 2.67 -15.61
C PHE A 138 3.05 1.50 -16.61
N LEU A 139 1.98 1.35 -17.41
CA LEU A 139 1.86 0.26 -18.40
C LEU A 139 2.98 0.31 -19.45
N LEU A 140 3.32 1.51 -19.93
CA LEU A 140 4.40 1.68 -20.89
C LEU A 140 5.75 1.23 -20.31
N TYR A 141 6.03 1.59 -19.05
CA TYR A 141 7.23 1.15 -18.37
C TYR A 141 7.20 -0.36 -18.09
N PHE A 142 6.07 -0.88 -17.62
CA PHE A 142 5.91 -2.28 -17.25
C PHE A 142 6.12 -3.25 -18.42
N PHE A 143 5.52 -2.95 -19.59
CA PHE A 143 5.60 -3.84 -20.75
C PHE A 143 6.81 -3.60 -21.66
N PHE A 144 7.30 -2.35 -21.75
CA PHE A 144 8.32 -1.98 -22.73
C PHE A 144 9.56 -1.33 -22.13
N ASN A 145 9.60 -1.13 -20.81
CA ASN A 145 10.69 -0.42 -20.11
C ASN A 145 10.96 1.00 -20.68
N ILE A 146 9.94 1.62 -21.28
CA ILE A 146 10.03 2.97 -21.85
C ILE A 146 9.58 3.99 -20.81
N ARG A 147 10.42 5.00 -20.55
CA ARG A 147 10.10 6.14 -19.68
C ARG A 147 9.67 7.36 -20.49
N ILE A 148 8.57 8.01 -20.10
CA ILE A 148 8.14 9.28 -20.68
C ILE A 148 8.35 10.39 -19.65
N THR A 149 9.46 11.10 -19.80
CA THR A 149 9.84 12.24 -18.96
C THR A 149 9.23 13.56 -19.45
N SER A 150 8.77 13.62 -20.70
CA SER A 150 8.18 14.82 -21.30
C SER A 150 6.69 15.00 -20.93
N LYS A 151 6.22 16.25 -20.97
CA LYS A 151 4.78 16.58 -20.85
C LYS A 151 4.03 16.14 -22.11
N LYS A 152 3.76 14.83 -22.23
CA LYS A 152 2.86 14.27 -23.24
C LYS A 152 1.42 14.28 -22.73
N LYS A 153 0.48 14.56 -23.63
CA LYS A 153 -0.96 14.43 -23.39
C LYS A 153 -1.31 12.96 -23.25
N LYS A 154 -2.42 12.68 -22.56
CA LYS A 154 -2.94 11.32 -22.35
C LYS A 154 -3.05 10.52 -23.66
N LYS A 155 -3.64 11.13 -24.70
CA LYS A 155 -3.81 10.51 -26.02
C LYS A 155 -2.46 10.09 -26.62
N GLU A 156 -1.45 10.96 -26.55
CA GLU A 156 -0.12 10.64 -27.09
C GLU A 156 0.53 9.46 -26.37
N ILE A 157 0.36 9.36 -25.05
CA ILE A 157 0.89 8.21 -24.29
C ILE A 157 0.14 6.93 -24.67
N PHE A 158 -1.19 7.01 -24.79
CA PHE A 158 -2.02 5.89 -25.24
C PHE A 158 -1.58 5.39 -26.62
N ASP A 159 -1.43 6.31 -27.58
CA ASP A 159 -0.99 6.01 -28.95
C ASP A 159 0.42 5.39 -28.98
N ILE A 160 1.33 5.82 -28.10
CA ILE A 160 2.67 5.20 -27.99
C ILE A 160 2.54 3.75 -27.53
N ILE A 161 1.74 3.47 -26.51
CA ILE A 161 1.60 2.10 -25.97
C ILE A 161 0.98 1.19 -27.03
N THR A 162 -0.10 1.61 -27.68
CA THR A 162 -0.78 0.80 -28.69
C THR A 162 0.08 0.56 -29.93
N ASN A 163 0.80 1.60 -30.41
CA ASN A 163 1.73 1.44 -31.52
C ASN A 163 2.90 0.52 -31.16
N THR A 164 3.45 0.62 -29.93
CA THR A 164 4.55 -0.24 -29.49
C THR A 164 4.09 -1.70 -29.38
N ALA A 165 2.90 -1.94 -28.84
CA ALA A 165 2.30 -3.27 -28.79
C ALA A 165 2.07 -3.85 -30.20
N TYR A 166 1.56 -3.04 -31.13
CA TYR A 166 1.37 -3.44 -32.52
C TYR A 166 2.70 -3.83 -33.19
N GLN A 167 3.73 -2.98 -33.06
CA GLN A 167 5.05 -3.25 -33.63
C GLN A 167 5.69 -4.51 -33.03
N TYR A 168 5.58 -4.71 -31.72
CA TYR A 168 6.05 -5.92 -31.04
C TYR A 168 5.38 -7.18 -31.56
N ASN A 169 4.06 -7.14 -31.79
CA ASN A 169 3.31 -8.27 -32.33
C ASN A 169 3.66 -8.53 -33.80
N TYR A 170 3.89 -7.48 -34.59
CA TYR A 170 4.27 -7.57 -35.99
C TYR A 170 5.69 -8.13 -36.18
N SER A 171 6.67 -7.68 -35.39
CA SER A 171 8.03 -8.24 -35.47
C SER A 171 8.05 -9.73 -35.15
N ARG A 172 7.26 -10.14 -34.14
CA ARG A 172 7.18 -11.54 -33.73
C ARG A 172 6.48 -12.45 -34.74
N SER A 173 5.52 -11.93 -35.51
CA SER A 173 4.87 -12.69 -36.58
C SER A 173 5.78 -12.85 -37.80
N LEU A 174 6.62 -11.85 -38.09
CA LEU A 174 7.67 -11.97 -39.11
C LEU A 174 8.72 -13.01 -38.73
N ASP A 175 9.17 -13.03 -37.47
CA ASP A 175 10.11 -14.05 -37.00
C ASP A 175 9.53 -15.46 -37.16
N LYS A 176 8.26 -15.68 -36.79
CA LYS A 176 7.61 -16.99 -36.98
C LYS A 176 7.56 -17.43 -38.45
N ASN A 177 7.28 -16.51 -39.37
CA ASN A 177 7.22 -16.85 -40.80
C ASN A 177 8.60 -17.11 -41.41
N ASN A 178 9.67 -16.52 -40.87
CA ASN A 178 11.03 -16.70 -41.38
C ASN A 178 11.72 -17.99 -40.90
N PHE A 179 11.16 -18.69 -39.92
CA PHE A 179 11.66 -20.01 -39.46
C PHE A 179 10.82 -21.20 -39.96
N GLU A 180 9.76 -20.95 -40.73
CA GLU A 180 8.93 -21.99 -41.37
C GLU A 180 9.16 -22.10 -42.89
N THR A 181 10.21 -21.45 -43.43
CA THR A 181 10.69 -21.60 -44.83
C THR A 181 12.07 -22.22 -44.88
#